data_AF-A0A8R1IJ60-F1
#
_entry.id   AF-A0A8R1IJ60-F1
#
_cell.length_a   1.000
_cell.length_b   1.000
_cell.length_c   1.000
_cell.angle_alpha   90.00
_cell.angle_beta   90.00
_cell.angle_gamma   90.00
#
_symmetry.space_group_name_H-M   'P 1'
#
loop_
_entity.id
_entity.type
_entity.pdbx_description
1 polymer ?
#
loop_
_entity_poly.entity_id
_entity_poly.type
_entity_poly.pdbx_seq_one_letter_code
_entity_poly.pdbx_strand_id
1 'polypeptide(L)' 'MTLWFVSSDKLSQVVAYPCTARLPPLISGALDVFVFKSIQGTRSFVILAISSAIGVISVIMIALSNQI' A
#
# COMPACT_ATOMS: atom_id res chain seq x y z
N MET A 1 3.77 -13.51 7.90
CA MET A 1 3.13 -13.58 9.22
C MET A 1 3.99 -12.98 10.32
N THR A 2 5.30 -13.24 10.36
CA THR A 2 6.24 -12.59 11.30
C THR A 2 6.15 -11.06 11.31
N LEU A 3 6.08 -10.43 10.14
CA LEU A 3 5.95 -8.97 10.00
C LEU A 3 4.65 -8.41 10.62
N TRP A 4 3.56 -9.18 10.59
CA TRP A 4 2.29 -8.77 11.19
C TRP A 4 2.42 -8.73 12.72
N PHE A 5 2.94 -9.80 13.33
CA PHE A 5 3.18 -9.85 14.77
C PHE A 5 4.12 -8.73 15.25
N VAL A 6 5.21 -8.47 14.53
CA VAL A 6 6.13 -7.37 14.86
C VAL A 6 5.47 -6.01 14.73
N SER A 7 4.64 -5.81 13.70
CA SER A 7 3.92 -4.54 13.51
C SER A 7 2.84 -4.32 14.58
N SER A 8 2.17 -5.37 15.04
CA SER A 8 1.16 -5.28 16.10
C SER A 8 1.77 -5.03 17.49
N ASP A 9 3.01 -5.46 17.72
CA ASP A 9 3.75 -5.22 18.96
C ASP A 9 4.32 -3.79 19.03
N LYS A 10 4.75 -3.25 17.88
CA LYS A 10 5.45 -1.96 17.79
C LYS A 10 4.54 -0.78 17.44
N LEU A 11 3.40 -0.99 16.79
CA LEU A 11 2.50 0.04 16.29
C LEU A 11 1.06 -0.18 16.77
N SER A 12 0.31 0.90 16.94
CA SER A 12 -1.15 0.85 17.12
C SER A 12 -1.79 0.03 16.00
N GLN A 13 -2.67 -0.90 16.37
CA GLN A 13 -3.35 -1.79 15.42
C GLN A 13 -4.11 -1.00 14.34
N VAL A 14 -4.57 0.21 14.66
CA VAL A 14 -5.23 1.15 13.74
C VAL A 14 -4.31 1.54 12.57
N VAL A 15 -3.00 1.60 12.79
CA VAL A 15 -1.99 1.93 11.78
C VAL A 15 -1.37 0.67 11.16
N ALA A 16 -1.12 -0.36 11.97
CA ALA A 16 -0.49 -1.60 11.51
C ALA A 16 -1.35 -2.32 10.45
N TYR A 17 -2.67 -2.42 10.67
CA TYR A 17 -3.58 -3.14 9.79
C TYR A 17 -3.62 -2.59 8.35
N PRO A 18 -3.87 -1.28 8.12
CA PRO A 18 -3.88 -0.71 6.78
C PRO A 18 -2.52 -0.81 6.09
N CYS A 19 -1.40 -0.68 6.82
CA CYS A 19 -0.07 -0.92 6.26
C CYS A 19 0.09 -2.35 5.75
N THR A 20 -0.21 -3.35 6.57
CA THR A 20 -0.11 -4.77 6.16
C THR A 20 -1.08 -5.15 5.04
N ALA A 21 -2.25 -4.52 4.95
CA ALA A 21 -3.23 -4.82 3.93
C ALA A 21 -2.94 -4.11 2.58
N ARG A 22 -2.31 -2.93 2.60
CA ARG A 22 -2.09 -2.10 1.40
C ARG A 22 -0.71 -2.22 0.78
N LEU A 23 0.33 -2.53 1.57
CA LEU A 23 1.69 -2.69 1.05
C LEU A 23 1.86 -3.85 0.05
N PRO A 24 1.36 -5.08 0.31
CA PRO A 24 1.55 -6.18 -0.63
C PRO A 24 0.90 -5.94 -2.01
N PRO A 25 -0.34 -5.43 -2.11
CA PRO A 25 -0.94 -5.06 -3.41
C PRO A 25 -0.18 -3.97 -4.16
N LEU A 26 0.35 -2.97 -3.45
CA LEU A 26 1.17 -1.90 -4.04
C LEU A 26 2.45 -2.45 -4.68
N ILE A 27 3.15 -3.33 -3.95
CA ILE A 27 4.37 -3.97 -4.44
C ILE A 27 4.06 -4.92 -5.60
N SER A 28 2.96 -5.68 -5.50
CA SER A 28 2.51 -6.56 -6.57
C SER A 28 2.18 -5.77 -7.84
N GLY A 29 1.46 -4.65 -7.73
CA GLY A 29 1.14 -3.78 -8.86
C GLY A 29 2.40 -3.15 -9.48
N ALA A 30 3.36 -2.74 -8.67
CA ALA A 30 4.64 -2.22 -9.17
C ALA A 30 5.44 -3.31 -9.93
N LEU A 31 5.52 -4.53 -9.37
CA LEU A 31 6.19 -5.66 -10.03
C LEU A 31 5.50 -6.05 -11.34
N ASP A 32 4.16 -6.01 -11.39
CA ASP A 32 3.40 -6.34 -12.59
C ASP A 32 3.65 -5.36 -13.75
N VAL A 33 3.92 -4.09 -13.40
CA VAL A 33 4.31 -3.04 -14.33
C VAL A 33 5.78 -3.15 -14.77
N PHE A 34 6.71 -3.28 -13.81
CA PHE A 34 8.15 -3.23 -14.10
C PHE A 34 8.74 -4.55 -14.59
N VAL A 35 8.34 -5.68 -14.01
CA VAL A 35 8.91 -7.01 -14.27
C VAL A 35 8.10 -7.74 -15.32
N PHE A 36 6.79 -7.89 -15.07
CA PHE A 36 5.94 -8.68 -15.95
C PHE A 36 5.52 -7.91 -17.21
N LYS A 37 5.63 -6.57 -17.21
CA LYS A 37 5.13 -5.70 -18.29
C LYS A 37 3.71 -6.10 -18.72
N SER A 38 2.92 -6.59 -17.76
CA SER A 38 1.57 -7.13 -17.99
C SER A 38 0.63 -6.00 -18.42
N ILE A 39 0.88 -4.79 -17.91
CA ILE A 39 0.08 -3.61 -18.14
C ILE A 39 0.76 -2.73 -19.20
N GLN A 40 0.52 -3.05 -20.47
CA GLN A 40 0.97 -2.26 -21.63
C GLN A 40 -0.18 -1.37 -22.13
N GLY A 41 -0.31 -0.17 -21.55
CA GLY A 41 -1.26 0.84 -22.01
C GLY A 41 -1.28 2.07 -21.13
N THR A 42 -1.15 3.26 -21.72
CA THR A 42 -1.04 4.55 -21.03
C THR A 42 -2.22 4.81 -20.09
N ARG A 43 -3.43 4.41 -20.50
CA ARG A 43 -4.66 4.60 -19.71
C ARG A 43 -4.71 3.69 -18.48
N SER A 44 -4.25 2.45 -18.61
CA SER A 44 -4.22 1.47 -17.51
C SER A 44 -3.12 1.82 -16.49
N PHE A 45 -1.99 2.33 -16.99
CA PHE A 45 -0.90 2.84 -16.15
C PHE A 45 -1.34 4.05 -15.30
N VAL A 46 -2.08 5.01 -15.90
CA VAL A 46 -2.60 6.18 -15.17
C VAL A 46 -3.59 5.77 -14.07
N ILE A 47 -4.47 4.81 -14.34
CA ILE A 47 -5.42 4.30 -13.32
C ILE A 47 -4.68 3.63 -12.17
N LEU A 48 -3.65 2.83 -12.48
CA LEU A 48 -2.86 2.15 -11.46
C LEU A 48 -2.04 3.16 -10.63
N ALA A 49 -1.47 4.18 -11.27
CA ALA A 49 -0.78 5.27 -10.60
C ALA A 49 -1.72 6.05 -9.66
N ILE A 50 -2.92 6.43 -10.11
CA ILE A 50 -3.91 7.13 -9.28
C ILE A 50 -4.35 6.24 -8.10
N SER A 51 -4.66 4.97 -8.35
CA SER A 51 -5.06 4.03 -7.30
C SER A 51 -3.95 3.83 -6.26
N SER A 52 -2.70 3.73 -6.70
CA SER A 52 -1.53 3.64 -5.82
C SER A 52 -1.36 4.90 -4.96
N ALA A 53 -1.51 6.09 -5.55
CA ALA A 53 -1.40 7.37 -4.85
C ALA A 53 -2.48 7.52 -3.78
N ILE A 54 -3.74 7.20 -4.12
CA ILE A 54 -4.86 7.21 -3.15
C ILE A 54 -4.60 6.22 -2.01
N GLY A 55 -4.07 5.03 -2.33
CA GLY A 55 -3.70 4.02 -1.33
C GLY A 55 -2.65 4.53 -0.34
N VAL A 56 -1.61 5.21 -0.83
CA VAL A 56 -0.54 5.78 0.01
C VAL A 56 -1.07 6.94 0.86
N ILE A 57 -1.82 7.87 0.27
CA ILE A 57 -2.41 9.02 0.98
C ILE A 57 -3.34 8.54 2.11
N SER A 58 -4.14 7.50 1.86
CA SER A 58 -5.06 6.94 2.87
C SER A 58 -4.30 6.42 4.09
N VAL A 59 -3.20 5.69 3.88
CA VAL A 59 -2.37 5.13 4.96
C VAL A 59 -1.69 6.25 5.76
N ILE A 60 -1.17 7.27 5.08
CA ILE A 60 -0.56 8.44 5.71
C ILE A 60 -1.57 9.19 6.58
N MET A 61 -2.79 9.39 6.07
CA MET A 61 -3.83 10.11 6.80
C MET A 61 -4.28 9.35 8.06
N ILE A 62 -4.39 8.03 7.99
CA ILE A 62 -4.69 7.18 9.15
C ILE A 62 -3.55 7.23 10.18
N ALA A 63 -2.30 7.18 9.73
CA ALA A 63 -1.14 7.26 10.62
C ALA A 63 -1.09 8.61 11.36
N LEU A 64 -1.33 9.73 10.65
CA LEU A 64 -1.44 11.06 11.23
C LEU A 64 -2.61 11.18 12.21
N SER A 65 -3.79 10.64 11.85
CA SER A 65 -4.96 10.67 12.72
C SER A 65 -4.76 9.89 14.02
N ASN A 66 -3.91 8.86 14.04
CA ASN A 66 -3.62 8.09 15.24
C ASN A 66 -2.52 8.74 16.11
N GLN A 67 -1.88 9.82 15.64
CA GLN A 67 -0.90 10.60 16.43
C GLN A 67 -1.53 11.81 17.15
N ILE A 68 -2.79 12.15 16.81
CA ILE A 68 -3.62 13.15 17.48
C ILE A 68 -4.45 12.44 18.55
#